data_AF-A0A172Q5K8-F1
#
_entry.id   AF-A0A172Q5K8-F1
#
_cell.length_a   1.000
_cell.length_b   1.000
_cell.length_c   1.000
_cell.angle_alpha   90.00
_cell.angle_beta   90.00
_cell.angle_gamma   90.00
#
_symmetry.space_group_name_H-M   'P 1'
#
loop_
_entity.id
_entity.type
_entity.pdbx_description
1 polymer ?
#
loop_
_entity_poly.entity_id
_entity_poly.type
_entity_poly.pdbx_seq_one_letter_code
_entity_poly.pdbx_strand_id
1 'polypeptide(L)'
;MMRKKFPLVADGEQIMQEPINMRLYNNEDLINNIHGPYQDKDFSDVTQDFNFVDQTPDVKNKAPERLQTLNEGKSYAQKAREEARRDIREKRQAFLANEVKMQAKPSFQRQPSQPASAQSKSSSQGSELSRFSKKLHQESYILAEIPQVYTEPRNSVRPKPKKNNYDFLKRSQIYNNQEFETQKEHRLTQELNLTRFAETD
;
A
#
# COMPACT_ATOMS: atom_id res chain seq x y z
N MET A 1 -8.09 -36.47 -19.14
CA MET A 1 -7.13 -35.92 -18.14
C MET A 1 -6.51 -37.09 -17.38
N MET A 2 -5.26 -37.43 -17.70
CA MET A 2 -4.57 -38.59 -17.11
C MET A 2 -4.08 -38.22 -15.70
N ARG A 3 -4.57 -38.92 -14.67
CA ARG A 3 -4.13 -38.70 -13.28
C ARG A 3 -2.77 -39.35 -13.09
N LYS A 4 -1.72 -38.54 -12.99
CA LYS A 4 -0.37 -39.01 -12.61
C LYS A 4 -0.42 -39.49 -11.17
N LYS A 5 -0.31 -40.81 -10.96
CA LYS A 5 -0.13 -41.41 -9.64
C LYS A 5 1.37 -41.48 -9.35
N PHE A 6 1.75 -41.21 -8.11
CA PHE A 6 3.13 -41.35 -7.67
C PHE A 6 3.61 -42.80 -7.86
N PRO A 7 4.88 -43.03 -8.21
CA PRO A 7 5.43 -44.38 -8.26
C PRO A 7 5.29 -45.02 -6.88
N LEU A 8 4.63 -46.18 -6.81
CA LEU A 8 4.65 -47.01 -5.60
C LEU A 8 5.97 -47.77 -5.61
N VAL A 9 6.86 -47.45 -4.68
CA VAL A 9 8.15 -48.15 -4.50
C VAL A 9 8.04 -48.99 -3.22
N ALA A 10 8.51 -50.23 -3.26
CA ALA A 10 8.45 -51.15 -2.11
C ALA A 10 9.50 -50.78 -1.04
N ASP A 11 9.22 -51.14 0.22
CA ASP A 11 10.08 -50.89 1.39
C ASP A 11 11.37 -51.74 1.33
N GLY A 12 12.31 -51.35 0.47
CA GLY A 12 13.58 -52.07 0.31
C GLY A 12 14.35 -51.77 -0.98
N GLU A 13 13.74 -51.09 -1.96
CA GLU A 13 14.45 -50.70 -3.19
C GLU A 13 15.19 -49.37 -3.02
N GLN A 14 16.48 -49.35 -3.38
CA GLN A 14 17.30 -48.16 -3.27
C GLN A 14 16.95 -47.17 -4.39
N ILE A 15 16.23 -46.10 -4.04
CA ILE A 15 15.73 -45.05 -4.96
C ILE A 15 16.82 -44.02 -5.33
N MET A 16 18.09 -44.33 -5.11
CA MET A 16 19.21 -43.43 -5.40
C MET A 16 19.53 -43.51 -6.89
N GLN A 17 18.83 -42.71 -7.70
CA GLN A 17 19.25 -42.44 -9.07
C GLN A 17 20.55 -41.61 -9.03
N GLU A 18 21.43 -41.82 -10.01
CA GLU A 18 22.61 -40.97 -10.16
C GLU A 18 22.18 -39.50 -10.25
N PRO A 19 22.87 -38.59 -9.55
CA PRO A 19 22.52 -37.18 -9.58
C PRO A 19 22.62 -36.67 -11.01
N ILE A 20 21.53 -36.09 -11.52
CA ILE A 20 21.51 -35.42 -12.81
C ILE A 20 22.55 -34.29 -12.77
N ASN A 21 23.62 -34.44 -13.53
CA ASN A 21 24.66 -33.43 -13.62
C ASN A 21 24.13 -32.28 -14.48
N MET A 22 23.61 -31.22 -13.83
CA MET A 22 23.09 -30.06 -14.54
C MET A 22 24.26 -29.27 -15.14
N ARG A 23 24.29 -29.15 -16.47
CA ARG A 23 25.21 -28.25 -17.19
C ARG A 23 24.75 -26.80 -16.97
N LEU A 24 24.93 -26.31 -15.75
CA LEU A 24 24.39 -25.03 -15.30
C LEU A 24 25.02 -23.83 -16.00
N TYR A 25 26.21 -23.97 -16.61
CA TYR A 25 26.83 -22.97 -17.47
C TYR A 25 27.82 -23.67 -18.41
N ASN A 26 27.57 -23.64 -19.72
CA ASN A 26 28.69 -23.75 -20.66
C ASN A 26 29.31 -22.34 -20.75
N ASN A 27 30.63 -22.21 -20.80
CA ASN A 27 31.27 -20.90 -21.08
C ASN A 27 30.98 -20.40 -22.52
N GLU A 28 30.21 -21.16 -23.29
CA GLU A 28 29.64 -20.81 -24.60
C GLU A 28 28.16 -20.41 -24.52
N ASP A 29 27.52 -20.52 -23.35
CA ASP A 29 26.16 -20.06 -23.06
C ASP A 29 26.12 -18.55 -22.74
N LEU A 30 27.03 -17.79 -23.35
CA LEU A 30 26.69 -16.42 -23.68
C LEU A 30 25.55 -16.52 -24.70
N ILE A 31 24.52 -15.67 -24.58
CA ILE A 31 23.42 -15.58 -25.54
C ILE A 31 24.00 -15.03 -26.86
N ASN A 32 24.75 -15.86 -27.60
CA ASN A 32 25.33 -15.56 -28.90
C ASN A 32 24.26 -15.50 -29.99
N ASN A 33 22.98 -15.74 -29.66
CA ASN A 33 21.86 -15.56 -30.57
C ASN A 33 21.41 -14.10 -30.72
N ILE A 34 21.89 -13.17 -29.90
CA ILE A 34 21.59 -11.74 -30.09
C ILE A 34 22.62 -11.18 -31.08
N HIS A 35 22.22 -11.09 -32.35
CA HIS A 35 23.00 -10.46 -33.40
C HIS A 35 22.50 -9.03 -33.61
N GLY A 36 23.42 -8.07 -33.69
CA GLY A 36 23.10 -6.67 -34.01
C GLY A 36 23.35 -5.68 -32.87
N PRO A 37 23.27 -4.36 -33.16
CA PRO A 37 23.44 -3.34 -32.15
C PRO A 37 22.36 -3.45 -31.07
N TYR A 38 22.78 -3.35 -29.81
CA TYR A 38 21.88 -3.32 -28.66
C TYR A 38 20.89 -2.15 -28.80
N GLN A 39 19.59 -2.46 -28.77
CA GLN A 39 18.52 -1.46 -28.72
C GLN A 39 17.89 -1.49 -27.34
N ASP A 40 17.86 -0.32 -26.68
CA ASP A 40 17.12 -0.15 -25.45
C ASP A 40 15.62 -0.33 -25.70
N LYS A 41 14.96 -1.08 -24.83
CA LYS A 41 13.51 -1.21 -24.86
C LYS A 41 12.90 0.10 -24.35
N ASP A 42 12.15 0.78 -25.20
CA ASP A 42 11.32 1.91 -24.80
C ASP A 42 10.15 1.41 -23.93
N PHE A 43 10.29 1.55 -22.62
CA PHE A 43 9.23 1.21 -21.64
C PHE A 43 8.13 2.27 -21.52
N SER A 44 8.12 3.27 -22.41
CA SER A 44 7.11 4.32 -22.43
C SER A 44 5.72 3.76 -22.77
N ASP A 45 5.67 2.68 -23.54
CA ASP A 45 4.42 2.01 -23.93
C ASP A 45 4.38 0.56 -23.45
N VAL A 46 3.90 0.37 -22.22
CA VAL A 46 3.68 -0.95 -21.61
C VAL A 46 2.45 -1.65 -22.20
N THR A 47 1.74 -1.04 -23.18
CA THR A 47 0.44 -1.52 -23.64
C THR A 47 0.47 -2.31 -24.95
N GLN A 48 1.63 -2.39 -25.62
CA GLN A 48 1.73 -3.01 -26.96
C GLN A 48 1.42 -4.52 -26.97
N ASP A 49 1.78 -5.24 -25.92
CA ASP A 49 1.53 -6.69 -25.83
C ASP A 49 0.18 -7.05 -25.19
N PHE A 50 -0.62 -6.05 -24.79
CA PHE A 50 -1.91 -6.26 -24.14
C PHE A 50 -3.06 -6.10 -25.13
N ASN A 51 -3.72 -7.22 -25.43
CA ASN A 51 -5.02 -7.20 -26.11
C ASN A 51 -6.10 -6.77 -25.12
N PHE A 52 -6.44 -5.48 -25.09
CA PHE A 52 -7.54 -4.97 -24.28
C PHE A 52 -8.87 -5.56 -24.76
N VAL A 53 -9.71 -5.97 -23.79
CA VAL A 53 -11.00 -6.66 -23.99
C VAL A 53 -11.91 -5.93 -25.00
N ASP A 54 -11.81 -4.60 -25.08
CA ASP A 54 -12.57 -3.73 -25.99
C ASP A 54 -12.31 -4.00 -27.49
N GLN A 55 -11.20 -4.65 -27.85
CA GLN A 55 -10.78 -4.88 -29.25
C GLN A 55 -11.20 -6.24 -29.81
N THR A 56 -11.65 -7.17 -28.96
CA THR A 56 -12.13 -8.48 -29.43
C THR A 56 -13.57 -8.37 -29.98
N PRO A 57 -13.83 -8.66 -31.27
CA PRO A 57 -15.16 -8.52 -31.87
C PRO A 57 -16.20 -9.44 -31.23
N ASP A 58 -15.75 -10.57 -30.67
CA ASP A 58 -16.60 -11.62 -30.13
C ASP A 58 -17.24 -11.26 -28.78
N VAL A 59 -16.64 -10.33 -28.01
CA VAL A 59 -17.19 -9.83 -26.73
C VAL A 59 -18.27 -8.77 -26.97
N LYS A 60 -18.17 -8.01 -28.07
CA LYS A 60 -19.15 -6.95 -28.39
C LYS A 60 -20.55 -7.50 -28.67
N ASN A 61 -20.64 -8.69 -29.24
CA ASN A 61 -21.91 -9.34 -29.56
C ASN A 61 -22.51 -10.13 -28.38
N LYS A 62 -21.69 -10.56 -27.41
CA LYS A 62 -22.13 -11.40 -26.28
C LYS A 62 -22.70 -10.61 -25.10
N ALA A 63 -22.35 -9.33 -24.93
CA ALA A 63 -22.83 -8.52 -23.79
C ALA A 63 -22.80 -7.00 -24.08
N PRO A 64 -23.75 -6.46 -24.87
CA PRO A 64 -23.78 -5.04 -25.24
C PRO A 64 -23.98 -4.09 -24.04
N GLU A 65 -24.71 -4.53 -23.00
CA GLU A 65 -24.94 -3.77 -21.76
C GLU A 65 -23.63 -3.49 -20.99
N ARG A 66 -22.68 -4.41 -21.04
CA ARG A 66 -21.35 -4.24 -20.44
C ARG A 66 -20.54 -3.15 -21.12
N LEU A 67 -20.72 -2.95 -22.44
CA LEU A 67 -20.04 -1.88 -23.16
C LEU A 67 -20.65 -0.50 -22.86
N GLN A 68 -21.97 -0.45 -22.66
CA GLN A 68 -22.66 0.79 -22.27
C GLN A 68 -22.18 1.26 -20.90
N THR A 69 -22.18 0.38 -19.89
CA THR A 69 -21.68 0.68 -18.54
C THR A 69 -20.20 1.08 -18.52
N LEU A 70 -19.35 0.46 -19.36
CA LEU A 70 -17.94 0.85 -19.49
C LEU A 70 -17.78 2.23 -20.14
N ASN A 71 -18.56 2.55 -21.18
CA ASN A 71 -18.51 3.86 -21.83
C ASN A 71 -19.08 4.97 -20.94
N GLU A 72 -20.13 4.69 -20.18
CA GLU A 72 -20.66 5.57 -19.14
C GLU A 72 -19.61 5.84 -18.04
N GLY A 73 -18.90 4.79 -17.61
CA GLY A 73 -17.78 4.92 -16.67
C GLY A 73 -16.62 5.76 -17.23
N LYS A 74 -16.29 5.62 -18.51
CA LYS A 74 -15.30 6.48 -19.21
C LYS A 74 -15.76 7.95 -19.23
N SER A 75 -17.04 8.20 -19.49
CA SER A 75 -17.64 9.56 -19.49
C SER A 75 -17.61 10.21 -18.10
N TYR A 76 -17.97 9.47 -17.06
CA TYR A 76 -17.88 9.93 -15.67
C TYR A 76 -16.42 10.22 -15.26
N ALA A 77 -15.49 9.30 -15.57
CA ALA A 77 -14.07 9.48 -15.27
C ALA A 77 -13.47 10.69 -16.00
N GLN A 78 -13.91 10.99 -17.22
CA GLN A 78 -13.49 12.18 -17.95
C GLN A 78 -13.97 13.47 -17.28
N LYS A 79 -15.25 13.54 -16.91
CA LYS A 79 -15.80 14.69 -16.16
C LYS A 79 -15.06 14.93 -14.86
N ALA A 80 -14.81 13.88 -14.07
CA ALA A 80 -14.05 13.98 -12.82
C ALA A 80 -12.62 14.50 -13.03
N ARG A 81 -11.94 14.09 -14.12
CA ARG A 81 -10.60 14.61 -14.48
C ARG A 81 -10.63 16.08 -14.86
N GLU A 82 -11.65 16.51 -15.60
CA GLU A 82 -11.81 17.92 -15.98
C GLU A 82 -12.10 18.79 -14.75
N GLU A 83 -12.96 18.34 -13.84
CA GLU A 83 -13.24 19.02 -12.57
C GLU A 83 -11.98 19.12 -11.70
N ALA A 84 -11.22 18.04 -11.53
CA ALA A 84 -9.97 18.06 -10.79
C ALA A 84 -8.94 19.03 -11.40
N ARG A 85 -8.85 19.09 -12.74
CA ARG A 85 -7.98 20.05 -13.43
C ARG A 85 -8.42 21.50 -13.20
N ARG A 86 -9.73 21.76 -13.16
CA ARG A 86 -10.27 23.09 -12.86
C ARG A 86 -9.96 23.49 -11.42
N ASP A 87 -10.19 22.59 -10.46
CA ASP A 87 -9.88 22.80 -9.04
C ASP A 87 -8.40 23.10 -8.80
N ILE A 88 -7.48 22.33 -9.42
CA ILE A 88 -6.03 22.60 -9.33
C ILE A 88 -5.69 23.99 -9.89
N ARG A 89 -6.30 24.37 -11.02
CA ARG A 89 -6.08 25.68 -11.65
C ARG A 89 -6.59 26.81 -10.77
N GLU A 90 -7.77 26.65 -10.20
CA GLU A 90 -8.39 27.62 -9.29
C GLU A 90 -7.56 27.76 -8.00
N LYS A 91 -7.13 26.65 -7.39
CA LYS A 91 -6.24 26.66 -6.23
C LYS A 91 -4.92 27.35 -6.53
N ARG A 92 -4.31 27.08 -7.70
CA ARG A 92 -3.08 27.76 -8.12
C ARG A 92 -3.31 29.25 -8.30
N GLN A 93 -4.42 29.66 -8.89
CA GLN A 93 -4.77 31.06 -9.05
C GLN A 93 -5.00 31.75 -7.70
N ALA A 94 -5.75 31.12 -6.80
CA ALA A 94 -6.01 31.63 -5.46
C ALA A 94 -4.73 31.76 -4.63
N PHE A 95 -3.83 30.77 -4.73
CA PHE A 95 -2.52 30.80 -4.09
C PHE A 95 -1.68 31.99 -4.59
N LEU A 96 -1.57 32.16 -5.92
CA LEU A 96 -0.86 33.30 -6.51
C LEU A 96 -1.47 34.64 -6.09
N ALA A 97 -2.81 34.75 -6.07
CA ALA A 97 -3.48 35.98 -5.62
C ALA A 97 -3.23 36.28 -4.14
N ASN A 98 -3.06 35.26 -3.29
CA ASN A 98 -2.71 35.43 -1.89
C ASN A 98 -1.22 35.78 -1.71
N GLU A 99 -0.32 35.24 -2.52
CA GLU A 99 1.10 35.61 -2.50
C GLU A 99 1.32 37.08 -2.89
N VAL A 100 0.60 37.62 -3.89
CA VAL A 100 0.70 39.05 -4.23
C VAL A 100 0.25 39.96 -3.06
N LYS A 101 -0.61 39.47 -2.17
CA LYS A 101 -1.05 40.20 -0.96
C LYS A 101 -0.10 40.06 0.22
N MET A 102 0.75 39.04 0.24
CA MET A 102 1.75 38.84 1.28
C MET A 102 3.03 39.54 0.85
N GLN A 103 3.28 40.73 1.39
CA GLN A 103 4.56 41.41 1.21
C GLN A 103 5.71 40.46 1.58
N ALA A 104 6.67 40.31 0.67
CA ALA A 104 7.83 39.45 0.84
C ALA A 104 8.55 39.82 2.14
N LYS A 105 8.46 38.95 3.15
CA LYS A 105 9.26 39.09 4.36
C LYS A 105 10.73 38.93 3.97
N PRO A 106 11.63 39.82 4.42
CA PRO A 106 13.04 39.72 4.07
C PRO A 106 13.60 38.40 4.58
N SER A 107 14.43 37.77 3.74
CA SER A 107 15.08 36.48 3.95
C SER A 107 15.71 36.38 5.34
N PHE A 108 15.34 35.33 6.08
CA PHE A 108 15.96 34.97 7.34
C PHE A 108 17.40 34.50 7.09
N GLN A 109 18.39 35.36 7.36
CA GLN A 109 19.79 34.95 7.36
C GLN A 109 20.03 33.99 8.55
N ARG A 110 20.27 32.70 8.25
CA ARG A 110 20.78 31.75 9.24
C ARG A 110 22.23 32.09 9.56
N GLN A 111 22.47 32.65 10.74
CA GLN A 111 23.80 32.65 11.37
C GLN A 111 24.02 31.29 12.05
N PRO A 112 25.17 30.61 11.85
CA PRO A 112 25.50 29.40 12.60
C PRO A 112 26.11 29.77 13.96
N SER A 113 25.41 29.48 15.06
CA SER A 113 25.96 29.59 16.42
C SER A 113 25.94 28.24 17.14
N GLN A 114 27.16 27.76 17.39
CA GLN A 114 27.72 26.74 18.30
C GLN A 114 26.85 25.85 19.21
N PRO A 115 27.32 24.64 19.55
CA PRO A 115 26.61 23.69 20.40
C PRO A 115 26.59 24.15 21.86
N ALA A 116 25.40 24.49 22.37
CA ALA A 116 25.17 24.70 23.79
C ALA A 116 25.04 23.36 24.50
N SER A 117 25.95 23.14 25.44
CA SER A 117 25.93 22.08 26.44
C SER A 117 24.60 21.99 27.18
N ALA A 118 24.28 20.75 27.59
CA ALA A 118 23.14 20.37 28.41
C ALA A 118 22.85 21.34 29.57
N GLN A 119 21.61 21.80 29.65
CA GLN A 119 20.77 21.82 30.85
C GLN A 119 19.47 22.56 30.57
N SER A 120 18.35 21.83 30.54
CA SER A 120 17.05 22.40 30.91
C SER A 120 16.20 21.30 31.55
N LYS A 121 16.32 21.18 32.87
CA LYS A 121 15.23 20.64 33.69
C LYS A 121 14.11 21.67 33.67
N SER A 122 13.22 21.57 32.68
CA SER A 122 11.97 22.33 32.66
C SER A 122 10.82 21.36 32.91
N SER A 123 10.24 21.48 34.10
CA SER A 123 8.91 21.00 34.43
C SER A 123 7.89 21.60 33.45
N SER A 124 7.41 20.77 32.54
CA SER A 124 6.22 21.06 31.74
C SER A 124 5.68 19.72 31.26
N GLN A 125 4.36 19.55 31.34
CA GLN A 125 3.63 18.39 30.85
C GLN A 125 4.08 18.09 29.41
N GLY A 126 4.94 17.08 29.27
CA GLY A 126 5.57 16.79 27.99
C GLY A 126 4.53 16.35 26.95
N SER A 127 4.78 16.73 25.69
CA SER A 127 4.14 16.18 24.49
C SER A 127 3.91 14.67 24.62
N GLU A 128 2.89 14.10 23.96
CA GLU A 128 2.62 12.65 24.04
C GLU A 128 3.88 11.81 23.78
N LEU A 129 4.76 12.25 22.87
CA LEU A 129 6.06 11.60 22.64
C LEU A 129 6.95 11.55 23.89
N SER A 130 6.96 12.60 24.72
CA SER A 130 7.70 12.64 25.97
C SER A 130 7.14 11.68 27.03
N ARG A 131 5.87 11.26 26.94
CA ARG A 131 5.32 10.22 27.83
C ARG A 131 5.88 8.85 27.47
N PHE A 132 6.05 8.56 26.18
CA PHE A 132 6.61 7.30 25.70
C PHE A 132 8.12 7.22 25.89
N SER A 133 8.85 8.33 25.73
CA SER A 133 10.30 8.35 25.93
C SER A 133 10.71 8.04 27.39
N LYS A 134 9.88 8.41 28.37
CA LYS A 134 10.09 8.02 29.78
C LYS A 134 10.07 6.51 30.01
N LYS A 135 9.45 5.72 29.15
CA LYS A 135 9.42 4.25 29.24
C LYS A 135 10.45 3.57 28.34
N LEU A 136 11.27 4.35 27.62
CA LEU A 136 12.26 3.84 26.67
C LEU A 136 13.54 3.32 27.35
N HIS A 137 13.80 3.72 28.59
CA HIS A 137 14.98 3.25 29.33
C HIS A 137 14.64 1.96 30.11
N GLN A 138 15.57 1.01 30.11
CA GLN A 138 15.49 -0.21 30.90
C GLN A 138 16.36 -0.05 32.15
N GLU A 139 15.75 0.04 33.33
CA GLU A 139 16.48 0.12 34.62
C GLU A 139 16.97 -1.25 35.10
N SER A 140 16.29 -2.32 34.68
CA SER A 140 16.63 -3.69 35.05
C SER A 140 16.86 -4.53 33.80
N TYR A 141 17.97 -5.28 33.81
CA TYR A 141 18.20 -6.31 32.82
C TYR A 141 17.15 -7.41 33.00
N ILE A 142 16.43 -7.74 31.93
CA ILE A 142 15.63 -8.95 31.88
C ILE A 142 16.62 -10.09 31.62
N LEU A 143 17.11 -10.73 32.69
CA LEU A 143 17.81 -11.99 32.58
C LEU A 143 16.78 -13.06 32.19
N ALA A 144 16.75 -13.44 30.91
CA ALA A 144 15.93 -14.56 30.50
C ALA A 144 16.63 -15.84 30.97
N GLU A 145 16.07 -16.50 32.01
CA GLU A 145 16.41 -17.88 32.32
C GLU A 145 15.88 -18.76 31.19
N ILE A 146 16.73 -19.03 30.20
CA ILE A 146 16.42 -19.92 29.09
C ILE A 146 16.46 -21.35 29.66
N PRO A 147 15.37 -22.13 29.59
CA PRO A 147 15.39 -23.51 30.03
C PRO A 147 16.43 -24.29 29.23
N GLN A 148 17.24 -25.12 29.90
CA GLN A 148 18.25 -25.95 29.23
C GLN A 148 17.67 -26.91 28.19
N VAL A 149 16.37 -27.23 28.32
CA VAL A 149 15.64 -28.07 27.37
C VAL A 149 14.58 -27.22 26.67
N TYR A 150 14.76 -27.06 25.36
CA TYR A 150 13.77 -26.41 24.50
C TYR A 150 12.51 -27.28 24.42
N THR A 151 11.38 -26.75 24.84
CA THR A 151 10.06 -27.30 24.52
C THR A 151 9.48 -26.50 23.37
N GLU A 152 9.14 -27.17 22.27
CA GLU A 152 8.49 -26.51 21.15
C GLU A 152 7.13 -25.98 21.62
N PRO A 153 6.89 -24.66 21.53
CA PRO A 153 5.60 -24.10 21.90
C PRO A 153 4.55 -24.69 20.96
N ARG A 154 3.56 -25.37 21.55
CA ARG A 154 2.41 -25.90 20.82
C ARG A 154 1.56 -24.71 20.34
N ASN A 155 2.00 -24.09 19.26
CA ASN A 155 1.24 -23.09 18.54
C ASN A 155 0.04 -23.81 17.92
N SER A 156 -1.04 -23.91 18.69
CA SER A 156 -2.34 -24.23 18.11
C SER A 156 -2.57 -23.19 17.02
N VAL A 157 -2.45 -23.61 15.76
CA VAL A 157 -2.74 -22.77 14.62
C VAL A 157 -4.19 -22.36 14.79
N ARG A 158 -4.42 -21.16 15.35
CA ARG A 158 -5.78 -20.63 15.43
C ARG A 158 -6.28 -20.60 14.00
N PRO A 159 -7.42 -21.24 13.69
CA PRO A 159 -7.93 -21.24 12.33
C PRO A 159 -8.06 -19.78 11.91
N LYS A 160 -7.29 -19.37 10.90
CA LYS A 160 -7.38 -18.00 10.37
C LYS A 160 -8.83 -17.83 9.91
N PRO A 161 -9.53 -16.75 10.32
CA PRO A 161 -10.89 -16.53 9.89
C PRO A 161 -10.92 -16.51 8.37
N LYS A 162 -11.85 -17.29 7.79
CA LYS A 162 -12.03 -17.39 6.35
C LYS A 162 -12.46 -16.02 5.86
N LYS A 163 -11.53 -15.27 5.25
CA LYS A 163 -11.85 -13.96 4.70
C LYS A 163 -12.81 -14.17 3.53
N ASN A 164 -14.03 -13.67 3.65
CA ASN A 164 -14.92 -13.56 2.51
C ASN A 164 -14.33 -12.51 1.57
N ASN A 165 -14.04 -12.89 0.32
CA ASN A 165 -13.47 -12.02 -0.70
C ASN A 165 -14.39 -10.85 -1.13
N TYR A 166 -15.45 -10.57 -0.38
CA TYR A 166 -16.40 -9.48 -0.65
C TYR A 166 -16.63 -8.59 0.57
N ASP A 167 -15.85 -8.75 1.64
CA ASP A 167 -15.96 -7.90 2.83
C ASP A 167 -15.60 -6.44 2.51
N PHE A 168 -14.72 -6.21 1.52
CA PHE A 168 -14.43 -4.87 1.01
C PHE A 168 -15.59 -4.28 0.19
N LEU A 169 -16.46 -5.08 -0.44
CA LEU A 169 -17.67 -4.58 -1.11
C LEU A 169 -18.64 -3.99 -0.08
N LYS A 170 -18.81 -4.68 1.06
CA LYS A 170 -19.65 -4.21 2.17
C LYS A 170 -19.17 -2.89 2.76
N ARG A 171 -17.86 -2.68 2.78
CA ARG A 171 -17.23 -1.42 3.23
C ARG A 171 -17.02 -0.40 2.13
N SER A 172 -17.31 -0.75 0.87
CA SER A 172 -16.99 0.13 -0.25
C SER A 172 -17.92 1.32 -0.27
N GLN A 173 -17.35 2.48 -0.61
CA GLN A 173 -18.12 3.69 -0.84
C GLN A 173 -19.05 3.58 -2.06
N ILE A 174 -18.82 2.61 -2.95
CA ILE A 174 -19.61 2.49 -4.20
C ILE A 174 -20.89 1.68 -3.95
N TYR A 175 -20.81 0.63 -3.14
CA TYR A 175 -21.92 -0.31 -2.93
C TYR A 175 -22.68 -0.10 -1.62
N ASN A 176 -22.11 0.64 -0.65
CA ASN A 176 -22.74 0.89 0.65
C ASN A 176 -22.92 2.40 0.91
N ASN A 177 -23.59 3.09 -0.01
CA ASN A 177 -23.84 4.53 0.07
C ASN A 177 -24.69 4.90 1.30
N GLN A 178 -25.70 4.10 1.63
CA GLN A 178 -26.62 4.43 2.72
C GLN A 178 -25.94 4.40 4.10
N GLU A 179 -25.17 3.36 4.43
CA GLU A 179 -24.44 3.36 5.71
C GLU A 179 -23.31 4.39 5.74
N PHE A 180 -22.75 4.75 4.58
CA PHE A 180 -21.73 5.78 4.52
C PHE A 180 -22.29 7.17 4.81
N GLU A 181 -23.46 7.51 4.26
CA GLU A 181 -24.13 8.77 4.56
C GLU A 181 -24.57 8.84 6.02
N THR A 182 -25.14 7.77 6.59
CA THR A 182 -25.49 7.78 8.03
C THR A 182 -24.27 7.93 8.93
N GLN A 183 -23.14 7.29 8.60
CA GLN A 183 -21.89 7.45 9.36
C GLN A 183 -21.33 8.87 9.25
N LYS A 184 -21.42 9.51 8.08
CA LYS A 184 -21.03 10.92 7.92
C LYS A 184 -21.93 11.83 8.73
N GLU A 185 -23.25 11.63 8.70
CA GLU A 185 -24.22 12.40 9.49
C GLU A 185 -23.96 12.24 10.99
N HIS A 186 -23.67 11.02 11.46
CA HIS A 186 -23.30 10.77 12.85
C HIS A 186 -21.99 11.45 13.27
N ARG A 187 -20.98 11.50 12.39
CA ARG A 187 -19.73 12.25 12.65
C ARG A 187 -19.98 13.75 12.66
N LEU A 188 -20.71 14.25 11.68
CA LEU A 188 -21.06 15.67 11.57
C LEU A 188 -21.84 16.14 12.80
N THR A 189 -22.86 15.40 13.22
CA THR A 189 -23.62 15.69 14.44
C THR A 189 -22.75 15.61 15.69
N GLN A 190 -21.86 14.62 15.80
CA GLN A 190 -20.92 14.52 16.91
C GLN A 190 -19.97 15.73 17.00
N GLU A 191 -19.50 16.25 15.86
CA GLU A 191 -18.67 17.45 15.79
C GLU A 191 -19.46 18.73 16.10
N LEU A 192 -20.74 18.77 15.75
CA LEU A 192 -21.66 19.88 16.04
C LEU A 192 -22.24 19.84 17.46
N ASN A 193 -22.07 18.74 18.19
CA ASN A 193 -22.52 18.64 19.59
C ASN A 193 -21.61 19.47 20.50
N LEU A 194 -22.03 20.73 20.70
CA LEU A 194 -21.39 21.72 21.58
C LEU A 194 -21.34 21.31 23.06
N THR A 195 -22.06 20.25 23.45
CA THR A 195 -22.09 19.71 24.82
C THR A 195 -20.71 19.29 25.33
N ARG A 196 -19.76 18.96 24.44
CA ARG A 196 -18.38 18.62 24.82
C ARG A 196 -17.56 19.80 25.35
N PHE A 197 -18.03 21.04 25.15
CA PHE A 197 -17.33 22.24 25.60
C PHE A 197 -17.96 22.87 26.86
N ALA A 198 -19.01 22.27 27.43
CA ALA A 198 -19.75 22.83 28.57
C ALA A 198 -19.33 22.26 29.95
N GLU A 199 -18.37 21.33 30.02
CA GLU A 199 -17.92 20.67 31.27
C GLU A 199 -16.52 21.11 31.74
N THR A 200 -16.12 22.35 31.43
CA THR A 200 -14.91 22.94 32.03
C THR A 200 -15.25 24.30 32.65
N ASP A 201 -15.85 24.26 33.85
CA ASP A 201 -15.86 25.34 34.83
C ASP A 201 -15.53 24.77 36.22
#